data_AF-A0A969BYM7-F1
#
_entry.id   AF-A0A969BYM7-F1
#
_cell.length_a   1.000
_cell.length_b   1.000
_cell.length_c   1.000
_cell.angle_alpha   90.00
_cell.angle_beta   90.00
_cell.angle_gamma   90.00
#
_symmetry.space_group_name_H-M   'P 1'
#
loop_
_entity.id
_entity.type
_entity.pdbx_description
1 polymer ?
#
loop_
_entity_poly.entity_id
_entity_poly.type
_entity_poly.pdbx_seq_one_letter_code
_entity_poly.pdbx_strand_id
1 'polypeptide(L)'
;MNLFSTDFDAWYDEYEALSPRQQHEQIKQVLSQPIDLAYAEEVDLGMTVIELQDTLLNHNHVSDAIEIISLLQQHQPEFYQQEFQYFDGFLVLYHLFHNDIPKVTESLKRFQLRAVQGLEHLLEVLEDLQFYGSIEPLVEICRSAYQPIASSSKFFGSPELEFSHIVLIDSLQKIYDRLKIGETFDWSTLGPQIEPYGYDYAGTMQTELEEYLTCEIEADPTLLTKFEAARQITLRGLLLVFCRYMYDQHQMSFVSAQIIWTLIIDFLEQRELSAKQSATPDAYFRIAKDELDHYLGRKLSSFLSMRESRCFAILWGIPVLYEFLLSAKIINASTHDSAIAPRMP
;
A
#
# COMPACT_ATOMS: atom_id res chain seq x y z
N MET A 1 41.04 -11.18 -17.08
CA MET A 1 40.15 -11.29 -18.25
C MET A 1 38.88 -11.90 -17.69
N ASN A 2 37.83 -11.10 -17.57
CA ASN A 2 36.57 -11.57 -16.98
C ASN A 2 35.89 -12.44 -18.05
N LEU A 3 35.44 -13.65 -17.71
CA LEU A 3 34.73 -14.54 -18.66
C LEU A 3 33.51 -13.84 -19.27
N PHE A 4 32.96 -12.90 -18.51
CA PHE A 4 31.83 -12.04 -18.84
C PHE A 4 32.12 -10.97 -19.91
N SER A 5 33.38 -10.72 -20.32
CA SER A 5 33.76 -9.51 -21.08
C SER A 5 34.15 -9.73 -22.55
N THR A 6 33.89 -10.90 -23.15
CA THR A 6 34.31 -11.19 -24.54
C THR A 6 33.17 -11.45 -25.51
N ASP A 7 32.04 -11.99 -25.06
CA ASP A 7 30.83 -12.22 -25.86
C ASP A 7 29.65 -12.42 -24.89
N PHE A 8 28.90 -11.34 -24.60
CA PHE A 8 27.81 -11.40 -23.63
C PHE A 8 26.64 -12.23 -24.15
N ASP A 9 26.29 -12.09 -25.44
CA ASP A 9 25.17 -12.82 -26.05
C ASP A 9 25.39 -14.33 -25.95
N ALA A 10 26.58 -14.80 -26.31
CA ALA A 10 26.91 -16.23 -26.18
C ALA A 10 26.91 -16.70 -24.72
N TRP A 11 27.35 -15.87 -23.78
CA TRP A 11 27.29 -16.19 -22.35
C TRP A 11 25.84 -16.25 -21.84
N TYR A 12 24.98 -15.32 -22.28
CA TYR A 12 23.59 -15.24 -21.87
C TYR A 12 22.78 -16.43 -22.41
N ASP A 13 23.00 -16.83 -23.67
CA ASP A 13 22.40 -18.04 -24.25
C ASP A 13 22.75 -19.31 -23.44
N GLU A 14 24.01 -19.43 -23.00
CA GLU A 14 24.43 -20.52 -22.13
C GLU A 14 23.79 -20.43 -20.74
N TYR A 15 23.68 -19.23 -20.20
CA TYR A 15 23.10 -18.93 -18.89
C TYR A 15 21.60 -19.25 -18.84
N GLU A 16 20.81 -18.88 -19.86
CA GLU A 16 19.37 -19.17 -19.93
C GLU A 16 19.07 -20.67 -19.94
N ALA A 17 19.97 -21.48 -20.48
CA ALA A 17 19.82 -22.93 -20.55
C ALA A 17 20.07 -23.66 -19.21
N LEU A 18 20.54 -22.95 -18.17
CA LEU A 18 20.90 -23.52 -16.89
C LEU A 18 19.69 -23.68 -15.95
N SER A 19 19.83 -24.56 -14.96
CA SER A 19 18.88 -24.60 -13.85
C SER A 19 19.01 -23.35 -12.96
N PRO A 20 17.95 -22.93 -12.22
CA PRO A 20 17.99 -21.74 -11.36
C PRO A 20 19.19 -21.69 -10.40
N ARG A 21 19.59 -22.84 -9.83
CA ARG A 21 20.77 -22.91 -8.95
C ARG A 21 22.08 -22.70 -9.68
N GLN A 22 22.19 -23.20 -10.91
CA GLN A 22 23.39 -23.00 -11.74
C GLN A 22 23.48 -21.55 -12.22
N GLN A 23 22.34 -20.95 -12.57
CA GLN A 23 22.23 -19.51 -12.85
C GLN A 23 22.70 -18.68 -11.65
N HIS A 24 22.24 -19.02 -10.44
CA HIS A 24 22.71 -18.41 -9.20
C HIS A 24 24.23 -18.48 -9.04
N GLU A 25 24.84 -19.67 -9.15
CA GLU A 25 26.29 -19.81 -9.01
C GLU A 25 27.07 -19.01 -10.07
N GLN A 26 26.58 -18.94 -11.30
CA GLN A 26 27.20 -18.13 -12.35
C GLN A 26 27.12 -16.62 -12.04
N ILE A 27 25.93 -16.12 -11.70
CA ILE A 27 25.76 -14.71 -11.34
C ILE A 27 26.59 -14.35 -10.11
N LYS A 28 26.64 -15.21 -9.10
CA LYS A 28 27.51 -15.03 -7.94
C LYS A 28 28.98 -14.88 -8.34
N GLN A 29 29.47 -15.70 -9.28
CA GLN A 29 30.84 -15.59 -9.78
C GLN A 29 31.08 -14.27 -10.53
N VAL A 30 30.10 -13.81 -11.32
CA VAL A 30 30.16 -12.53 -12.05
C VAL A 30 30.19 -11.37 -11.07
N LEU A 31 29.24 -11.31 -10.13
CA LEU A 31 29.10 -10.22 -9.16
C LEU A 31 30.25 -10.14 -8.15
N SER A 32 30.96 -11.24 -7.92
CA SER A 32 32.14 -11.28 -7.05
C SER A 32 33.39 -10.62 -7.64
N GLN A 33 33.35 -10.22 -8.92
CA GLN A 33 34.45 -9.55 -9.61
C GLN A 33 34.07 -8.11 -9.94
N PRO A 34 35.01 -7.13 -9.96
CA PRO A 34 34.68 -5.77 -10.37
C PRO A 34 34.06 -5.74 -11.77
N ILE A 35 32.92 -5.07 -11.91
CA ILE A 35 32.22 -4.88 -13.19
C ILE A 35 32.23 -3.38 -13.49
N ASP A 36 32.58 -3.03 -14.73
CA ASP A 36 32.47 -1.65 -15.17
C ASP A 36 30.98 -1.28 -15.33
N LEU A 37 30.57 -0.14 -14.78
CA LEU A 37 29.16 0.25 -14.73
C LEU A 37 28.58 0.46 -16.13
N ALA A 38 29.33 1.11 -17.02
CA ALA A 38 28.87 1.35 -18.39
C ALA A 38 28.68 0.03 -19.15
N TYR A 39 29.55 -0.95 -18.92
CA TYR A 39 29.37 -2.28 -19.47
C TYR A 39 28.15 -3.00 -18.87
N ALA A 40 27.94 -2.92 -17.55
CA ALA A 40 26.76 -3.53 -16.89
C ALA A 40 25.43 -2.96 -17.42
N GLU A 41 25.40 -1.66 -17.71
CA GLU A 41 24.27 -0.99 -18.36
C GLU A 41 24.11 -1.42 -19.83
N GLU A 42 25.21 -1.52 -20.59
CA GLU A 42 25.19 -1.92 -22.01
C GLU A 42 24.60 -3.31 -22.21
N VAL A 43 24.90 -4.25 -21.30
CA VAL A 43 24.44 -5.65 -21.37
C VAL A 43 23.19 -5.94 -20.56
N ASP A 44 22.56 -4.91 -19.98
CA ASP A 44 21.38 -5.03 -19.10
C ASP A 44 21.54 -6.11 -18.00
N LEU A 45 22.70 -6.08 -17.32
CA LEU A 45 22.95 -6.97 -16.19
C LEU A 45 21.93 -6.74 -15.06
N GLY A 46 21.37 -5.51 -14.97
CA GLY A 46 20.32 -5.14 -14.03
C GLY A 46 19.12 -6.06 -14.16
N MET A 47 18.53 -6.10 -15.35
CA MET A 47 17.40 -6.95 -15.64
C MET A 47 17.74 -8.44 -15.43
N THR A 48 18.91 -8.88 -15.88
CA THR A 48 19.34 -10.29 -15.71
C THR A 48 19.33 -10.72 -14.23
N VAL A 49 19.80 -9.86 -13.34
CA VAL A 49 19.85 -10.16 -11.89
C VAL A 49 18.45 -10.11 -11.26
N ILE A 50 17.59 -9.19 -11.70
CA ILE A 50 16.18 -9.10 -11.26
C ILE A 50 15.40 -10.34 -11.71
N GLU A 51 15.54 -10.77 -12.97
CA GLU A 51 14.91 -11.98 -13.51
C GLU A 51 15.36 -13.25 -12.77
N LEU A 52 16.65 -13.32 -12.41
CA LEU A 52 17.16 -14.41 -11.58
C LEU A 52 16.54 -14.39 -10.19
N GLN A 53 16.43 -13.22 -9.56
CA GLN A 53 15.77 -13.08 -8.26
C GLN A 53 14.35 -13.65 -8.35
N ASP A 54 13.54 -13.22 -9.31
CA ASP A 54 12.17 -13.71 -9.52
C ASP A 54 12.14 -15.22 -9.76
N THR A 55 13.07 -15.73 -10.58
CA THR A 55 13.21 -17.16 -10.84
C THR A 55 13.50 -17.95 -9.56
N LEU A 56 14.42 -17.46 -8.72
CA LEU A 56 14.75 -18.09 -7.44
C LEU A 56 13.54 -18.07 -6.49
N LEU A 57 12.79 -16.97 -6.44
CA LEU A 57 11.57 -16.88 -5.63
C LEU A 57 10.51 -17.87 -6.09
N ASN A 58 10.26 -17.98 -7.39
CA ASN A 58 9.32 -18.95 -7.98
C ASN A 58 9.70 -20.41 -7.69
N HIS A 59 10.98 -20.68 -7.42
CA HIS A 59 11.49 -22.00 -7.07
C HIS A 59 11.74 -22.18 -5.55
N ASN A 60 11.25 -21.27 -4.71
CA ASN A 60 11.43 -21.27 -3.25
C ASN A 60 12.92 -21.27 -2.81
N HIS A 61 13.77 -20.57 -3.54
CA HIS A 61 15.20 -20.38 -3.24
C HIS A 61 15.43 -18.96 -2.67
N VAL A 62 14.66 -18.61 -1.64
CA VAL A 62 14.66 -17.27 -1.02
C VAL A 62 16.03 -16.90 -0.44
N SER A 63 16.74 -17.86 0.17
CA SER A 63 18.08 -17.62 0.73
C SER A 63 19.10 -17.25 -0.34
N ASP A 64 19.02 -17.87 -1.52
CA ASP A 64 19.92 -17.60 -2.65
C ASP A 64 19.65 -16.20 -3.21
N ALA A 65 18.37 -15.79 -3.31
CA ALA A 65 18.00 -14.44 -3.71
C ALA A 65 18.57 -13.36 -2.76
N ILE A 66 18.52 -13.61 -1.44
CA ILE A 66 19.10 -12.70 -0.43
C ILE A 66 20.63 -12.65 -0.54
N GLU A 67 21.28 -13.77 -0.85
CA GLU A 67 22.73 -13.84 -1.06
C GLU A 67 23.16 -12.95 -2.24
N ILE A 68 22.47 -13.03 -3.38
CA ILE A 68 22.73 -12.17 -4.56
C ILE A 68 22.65 -10.69 -4.18
N ILE A 69 21.60 -10.29 -3.48
CA ILE A 69 21.42 -8.90 -3.03
C ILE A 69 22.58 -8.45 -2.13
N SER A 70 22.99 -9.32 -1.21
CA SER A 70 24.12 -9.05 -0.32
C SER A 70 25.44 -8.89 -1.10
N LEU A 71 25.65 -9.70 -2.14
CA LEU A 71 26.82 -9.60 -3.03
C LEU A 71 26.81 -8.29 -3.83
N LEU A 72 25.66 -7.89 -4.38
CA LEU A 72 25.53 -6.60 -5.05
C LEU A 72 25.90 -5.44 -4.14
N GLN A 73 25.36 -5.42 -2.91
CA GLN A 73 25.64 -4.36 -1.95
C GLN A 73 27.13 -4.28 -1.57
N GLN A 74 27.81 -5.42 -1.48
CA GLN A 74 29.21 -5.50 -1.07
C GLN A 74 30.21 -5.24 -2.19
N HIS A 75 29.95 -5.79 -3.38
CA HIS A 75 30.92 -5.82 -4.48
C HIS A 75 30.56 -4.88 -5.64
N GLN A 76 29.27 -4.55 -5.82
CA GLN A 76 28.77 -3.70 -6.90
C GLN A 76 27.88 -2.56 -6.37
N PRO A 77 28.32 -1.75 -5.39
CA PRO A 77 27.44 -0.80 -4.70
C PRO A 77 26.88 0.31 -5.61
N GLU A 78 27.60 0.72 -6.65
CA GLU A 78 27.14 1.72 -7.62
C GLU A 78 25.99 1.17 -8.48
N PHE A 79 26.16 -0.04 -9.00
CA PHE A 79 25.15 -0.76 -9.76
C PHE A 79 23.92 -1.07 -8.90
N TYR A 80 24.12 -1.57 -7.67
CA TYR A 80 23.03 -1.76 -6.70
C TYR A 80 22.22 -0.47 -6.52
N GLN A 81 22.90 0.68 -6.47
CA GLN A 81 22.26 1.96 -6.22
C GLN A 81 21.42 2.46 -7.41
N GLN A 82 21.68 1.99 -8.64
CA GLN A 82 20.84 2.30 -9.80
C GLN A 82 19.51 1.55 -9.77
N GLU A 83 19.55 0.29 -9.33
CA GLU A 83 18.39 -0.62 -9.33
C GLU A 83 17.87 -0.94 -7.93
N PHE A 84 18.18 -0.10 -6.93
CA PHE A 84 17.93 -0.40 -5.52
C PHE A 84 16.46 -0.72 -5.23
N GLN A 85 15.53 -0.10 -5.97
CA GLN A 85 14.10 -0.20 -5.74
C GLN A 85 13.57 -1.64 -5.88
N TYR A 86 14.13 -2.44 -6.78
CA TYR A 86 13.76 -3.85 -6.97
C TYR A 86 14.25 -4.70 -5.79
N PHE A 87 15.49 -4.49 -5.36
CA PHE A 87 16.11 -5.28 -4.30
C PHE A 87 15.61 -4.89 -2.89
N ASP A 88 15.56 -3.60 -2.58
CA ASP A 88 15.12 -3.10 -1.28
C ASP A 88 13.62 -3.37 -1.08
N GLY A 89 12.78 -3.29 -2.12
CA GLY A 89 11.36 -3.65 -2.04
C GLY A 89 11.16 -5.11 -1.60
N PHE A 90 11.86 -6.04 -2.24
CA PHE A 90 11.85 -7.45 -1.85
C PHE A 90 12.36 -7.66 -0.41
N LEU A 91 13.48 -7.01 -0.03
CA LEU A 91 14.01 -7.14 1.34
C LEU A 91 13.02 -6.62 2.39
N VAL A 92 12.31 -5.52 2.13
CA VAL A 92 11.26 -5.02 3.02
C VAL A 92 10.19 -6.08 3.22
N LEU A 93 9.61 -6.62 2.14
CA LEU A 93 8.57 -7.65 2.24
C LEU A 93 9.07 -8.91 2.97
N TYR A 94 10.27 -9.37 2.64
CA TYR A 94 10.89 -10.51 3.32
C TYR A 94 11.04 -10.26 4.83
N HIS A 95 11.53 -9.08 5.23
CA HIS A 95 11.71 -8.76 6.64
C HIS A 95 10.39 -8.51 7.38
N LEU A 96 9.37 -7.99 6.71
CA LEU A 96 8.00 -7.90 7.24
C LEU A 96 7.43 -9.28 7.55
N PHE A 97 7.57 -10.24 6.63
CA PHE A 97 7.13 -11.62 6.84
C PHE A 97 7.80 -12.28 8.06
N HIS A 98 9.06 -11.92 8.33
CA HIS A 98 9.81 -12.42 9.48
C HIS A 98 9.67 -11.55 10.75
N ASN A 99 8.87 -10.48 10.71
CA ASN A 99 8.70 -9.52 11.79
C ASN A 99 10.04 -8.93 12.30
N ASP A 100 11.00 -8.70 11.39
CA ASP A 100 12.33 -8.15 11.67
C ASP A 100 12.34 -6.63 11.38
N ILE A 101 11.62 -5.87 12.22
CA ILE A 101 11.42 -4.42 12.06
C ILE A 101 12.73 -3.63 11.90
N PRO A 102 13.82 -3.90 12.64
CA PRO A 102 15.08 -3.21 12.41
C PRO A 102 15.61 -3.35 10.98
N LYS A 103 15.47 -4.53 10.36
CA LYS A 103 15.89 -4.74 8.97
C LYS A 103 14.90 -4.16 7.94
N VAL A 104 13.61 -4.07 8.28
CA VAL A 104 12.65 -3.29 7.49
C VAL A 104 13.13 -1.84 7.41
N THR A 105 13.41 -1.21 8.55
CA THR A 105 13.91 0.17 8.60
C THR A 105 15.23 0.33 7.85
N GLU A 106 16.16 -0.63 7.96
CA GLU A 106 17.42 -0.61 7.19
C GLU A 106 17.16 -0.60 5.67
N SER A 107 16.27 -1.48 5.20
CA SER A 107 15.94 -1.62 3.78
C SER A 107 15.21 -0.38 3.24
N LEU A 108 14.46 0.34 4.08
CA LEU A 108 13.77 1.57 3.71
C LEU A 108 14.70 2.78 3.50
N LYS A 109 15.94 2.76 4.02
CA LYS A 109 16.82 3.95 4.00
C LYS A 109 17.06 4.52 2.61
N ARG A 110 17.21 3.67 1.59
CA ARG A 110 17.44 4.17 0.22
C ARG A 110 16.18 4.79 -0.37
N PHE A 111 15.00 4.25 -0.08
CA PHE A 111 13.74 4.92 -0.42
C PHE A 111 13.63 6.29 0.26
N GLN A 112 14.04 6.44 1.52
CA GLN A 112 14.07 7.74 2.20
C GLN A 112 14.99 8.74 1.47
N LEU A 113 16.17 8.29 1.04
CA LEU A 113 17.16 9.14 0.37
C LEU A 113 16.85 9.42 -1.10
N ARG A 114 16.11 8.52 -1.76
CA ARG A 114 15.90 8.51 -3.23
C ARG A 114 14.43 8.26 -3.60
N ALA A 115 13.51 8.81 -2.83
CA ALA A 115 12.06 8.62 -2.99
C ALA A 115 11.56 8.89 -4.43
N VAL A 116 12.10 9.90 -5.10
CA VAL A 116 11.74 10.25 -6.49
C VAL A 116 12.24 9.21 -7.50
N GLN A 117 13.35 8.52 -7.24
CA GLN A 117 13.81 7.46 -8.14
C GLN A 117 12.98 6.19 -7.94
N GLY A 118 12.71 5.82 -6.69
CA GLY A 118 12.04 4.58 -6.33
C GLY A 118 10.52 4.67 -6.20
N LEU A 119 9.86 5.75 -6.65
CA LEU A 119 8.46 6.03 -6.30
C LEU A 119 7.52 4.86 -6.60
N GLU A 120 7.60 4.27 -7.78
CA GLU A 120 6.67 3.21 -8.22
C GLU A 120 6.71 2.01 -7.25
N HIS A 121 7.90 1.53 -6.92
CA HIS A 121 8.10 0.45 -5.95
C HIS A 121 7.82 0.90 -4.52
N LEU A 122 8.10 2.15 -4.19
CA LEU A 122 7.81 2.69 -2.87
C LEU A 122 6.32 2.60 -2.57
N LEU A 123 5.44 2.91 -3.53
CA LEU A 123 3.99 2.80 -3.34
C LEU A 123 3.56 1.36 -3.00
N GLU A 124 4.16 0.35 -3.63
CA GLU A 124 3.93 -1.06 -3.28
C GLU A 124 4.43 -1.38 -1.87
N VAL A 125 5.61 -0.90 -1.52
CA VAL A 125 6.18 -1.04 -0.17
C VAL A 125 5.29 -0.37 0.90
N LEU A 126 4.66 0.77 0.60
CA LEU A 126 3.73 1.40 1.54
C LEU A 126 2.51 0.50 1.82
N GLU A 127 2.01 -0.22 0.82
CA GLU A 127 0.90 -1.16 1.00
C GLU A 127 1.29 -2.35 1.86
N ASP A 128 2.47 -2.92 1.62
CA ASP A 128 3.00 -4.01 2.43
C ASP A 128 3.11 -3.58 3.89
N LEU A 129 3.70 -2.41 4.15
CA LEU A 129 3.80 -1.88 5.51
C LEU A 129 2.42 -1.67 6.16
N GLN A 130 1.41 -1.24 5.40
CA GLN A 130 0.04 -1.08 5.88
C GLN A 130 -0.62 -2.41 6.24
N PHE A 131 -0.51 -3.42 5.37
CA PHE A 131 -1.12 -4.73 5.56
C PHE A 131 -0.44 -5.55 6.66
N TYR A 132 0.88 -5.43 6.81
CA TYR A 132 1.63 -6.03 7.92
C TYR A 132 1.53 -5.22 9.22
N GLY A 133 0.85 -4.07 9.22
CA GLY A 133 0.66 -3.24 10.42
C GLY A 133 1.95 -2.59 10.94
N SER A 134 2.96 -2.41 10.09
CA SER A 134 4.25 -1.77 10.44
C SER A 134 4.16 -0.25 10.34
N ILE A 135 3.33 0.34 11.20
CA ILE A 135 2.88 1.75 11.08
C ILE A 135 3.99 2.77 11.37
N GLU A 136 4.89 2.49 12.32
CA GLU A 136 5.96 3.44 12.64
C GLU A 136 6.96 3.62 11.45
N PRO A 137 7.55 2.53 10.89
CA PRO A 137 8.36 2.65 9.68
C PRO A 137 7.61 3.28 8.51
N LEU A 138 6.32 2.94 8.33
CA LEU A 138 5.45 3.50 7.30
C LEU A 138 5.33 5.02 7.41
N VAL A 139 4.97 5.53 8.58
CA VAL A 139 4.79 6.97 8.78
C VAL A 139 6.12 7.69 8.62
N GLU A 140 7.23 7.10 9.08
CA GLU A 140 8.56 7.68 8.90
C GLU A 140 8.94 7.84 7.43
N ILE A 141 8.82 6.77 6.63
CA ILE A 141 9.10 6.86 5.18
C ILE A 141 8.18 7.89 4.52
N CYS A 142 6.89 7.94 4.90
CA CYS A 142 5.96 8.90 4.32
C CYS A 142 6.34 10.35 4.60
N ARG A 143 6.75 10.66 5.83
CA ARG A 143 7.22 12.01 6.19
C ARG A 143 8.47 12.40 5.42
N SER A 144 9.41 11.48 5.27
CA SER A 144 10.68 11.75 4.56
C SER A 144 10.50 11.91 3.04
N ALA A 145 9.59 11.12 2.45
CA ALA A 145 9.39 11.05 1.01
C ALA A 145 8.45 12.14 0.47
N TYR A 146 7.54 12.66 1.29
CA TYR A 146 6.50 13.61 0.84
C TYR A 146 7.07 14.82 0.10
N GLN A 147 7.95 15.60 0.73
CA GLN A 147 8.45 16.85 0.14
C GLN A 147 9.25 16.63 -1.16
N PRO A 148 10.19 15.66 -1.22
CA PRO A 148 10.86 15.29 -2.46
C PRO A 148 9.89 14.94 -3.60
N ILE A 149 8.82 14.20 -3.31
CA ILE A 149 7.83 13.78 -4.32
C ILE A 149 6.95 14.95 -4.74
N ALA A 150 6.38 15.70 -3.79
CA ALA A 150 5.50 16.84 -4.05
C ALA A 150 6.16 17.94 -4.88
N SER A 151 7.48 18.10 -4.73
CA SER A 151 8.27 19.10 -5.47
C SER A 151 8.77 18.59 -6.83
N SER A 152 8.58 17.31 -7.14
CA SER A 152 9.09 16.69 -8.37
C SER A 152 8.14 16.90 -9.53
N SER A 153 8.65 17.40 -10.66
CA SER A 153 7.90 17.48 -11.91
C SER A 153 7.89 16.18 -12.73
N LYS A 154 8.49 15.10 -12.19
CA LYS A 154 8.64 13.81 -12.92
C LYS A 154 7.37 12.97 -12.96
N PHE A 155 6.35 13.32 -12.18
CA PHE A 155 5.15 12.50 -12.00
C PHE A 155 3.88 13.22 -12.44
N PHE A 156 2.93 12.43 -12.91
CA PHE A 156 1.55 12.87 -13.14
C PHE A 156 0.66 12.36 -11.99
N GLY A 157 -0.41 13.08 -11.67
CA GLY A 157 -1.48 12.55 -10.80
C GLY A 157 -1.29 12.67 -9.29
N SER A 158 -0.45 13.60 -8.83
CA SER A 158 -0.29 13.94 -7.41
C SER A 158 -0.02 12.75 -6.47
N PRO A 159 1.01 11.92 -6.74
CA PRO A 159 1.34 10.76 -5.92
C PRO A 159 1.68 11.11 -4.46
N GLU A 160 2.08 12.36 -4.17
CA GLU A 160 2.33 12.87 -2.83
C GLU A 160 1.11 12.75 -1.89
N LEU A 161 -0.10 12.70 -2.45
CA LEU A 161 -1.34 12.60 -1.66
C LEU A 161 -1.43 11.28 -0.88
N GLU A 162 -0.91 10.18 -1.41
CA GLU A 162 -0.89 8.90 -0.68
C GLU A 162 -0.06 9.01 0.61
N PHE A 163 1.07 9.74 0.55
CA PHE A 163 1.95 9.95 1.69
C PHE A 163 1.32 10.89 2.72
N SER A 164 0.69 11.99 2.28
CA SER A 164 0.03 12.92 3.20
C SER A 164 -1.17 12.28 3.89
N HIS A 165 -1.95 11.47 3.18
CA HIS A 165 -3.09 10.73 3.71
C HIS A 165 -2.69 9.82 4.86
N ILE A 166 -1.62 9.04 4.69
CA ILE A 166 -1.10 8.15 5.75
C ILE A 166 -0.68 8.94 6.99
N VAL A 167 0.01 10.07 6.81
CA VAL A 167 0.43 10.93 7.93
C VAL A 167 -0.76 11.56 8.66
N LEU A 168 -1.78 12.02 7.93
CA LEU A 168 -3.00 12.55 8.54
C LEU A 168 -3.71 11.45 9.34
N ILE A 169 -3.93 10.27 8.77
CA ILE A 169 -4.71 9.20 9.40
C ILE A 169 -4.01 8.66 10.65
N ASP A 170 -2.68 8.50 10.64
CA ASP A 170 -1.90 8.19 11.85
C ASP A 170 -2.05 9.29 12.92
N SER A 171 -2.06 10.56 12.51
CA SER A 171 -2.24 11.67 13.45
C SER A 171 -3.63 11.64 14.10
N LEU A 172 -4.68 11.30 13.34
CA LEU A 172 -6.04 11.13 13.85
C LEU A 172 -6.15 9.95 14.81
N GLN A 173 -5.44 8.84 14.57
CA GLN A 173 -5.39 7.74 15.53
C GLN A 173 -4.77 8.18 16.86
N LYS A 174 -3.65 8.91 16.82
CA LYS A 174 -3.00 9.42 18.04
C LYS A 174 -3.89 10.38 18.83
N ILE A 175 -4.68 11.20 18.13
CA ILE A 175 -5.71 12.03 18.76
C ILE A 175 -6.77 11.14 19.41
N TYR A 176 -7.28 10.15 18.69
CA TYR A 176 -8.28 9.23 19.18
C TYR A 176 -7.82 8.47 20.44
N ASP A 177 -6.59 7.99 20.48
CA ASP A 177 -6.00 7.32 21.65
C ASP A 177 -6.07 8.19 22.91
N ARG A 178 -5.78 9.49 22.77
CA ARG A 178 -5.86 10.46 23.87
C ARG A 178 -7.32 10.70 24.31
N LEU A 179 -8.20 10.91 23.35
CA LEU A 179 -9.63 11.14 23.63
C LEU A 179 -10.26 9.91 24.33
N LYS A 180 -9.87 8.70 23.92
CA LYS A 180 -10.36 7.43 24.49
C LYS A 180 -10.04 7.26 25.97
N ILE A 181 -8.92 7.78 26.45
CA ILE A 181 -8.54 7.78 27.88
C ILE A 181 -9.05 9.01 28.65
N GLY A 182 -9.89 9.84 28.02
CA GLY A 182 -10.49 11.03 28.62
C GLY A 182 -9.59 12.27 28.64
N GLU A 183 -8.47 12.26 27.91
CA GLU A 183 -7.68 13.48 27.72
C GLU A 183 -8.37 14.42 26.72
N THR A 184 -8.12 15.73 26.88
CA THR A 184 -8.51 16.73 25.89
C THR A 184 -7.43 16.89 24.82
N PHE A 185 -7.85 17.24 23.61
CA PHE A 185 -6.95 17.57 22.50
C PHE A 185 -7.15 19.04 22.09
N ASP A 186 -6.05 19.77 21.93
CA ASP A 186 -6.09 21.13 21.39
C ASP A 186 -6.12 21.06 19.85
N TRP A 187 -7.32 21.10 19.29
CA TRP A 187 -7.56 21.03 17.85
C TRP A 187 -6.84 22.11 17.04
N SER A 188 -6.47 23.25 17.65
CA SER A 188 -5.71 24.29 16.97
C SER A 188 -4.28 23.85 16.62
N THR A 189 -3.77 22.80 17.28
CA THR A 189 -2.43 22.27 17.04
C THR A 189 -2.35 21.29 15.87
N LEU A 190 -3.48 20.74 15.41
CA LEU A 190 -3.50 19.78 14.32
C LEU A 190 -3.15 20.43 12.98
N GLY A 191 -3.72 21.61 12.68
CA GLY A 191 -3.48 22.32 11.43
C GLY A 191 -1.99 22.52 11.12
N PRO A 192 -1.20 23.13 12.01
CA PRO A 192 0.24 23.29 11.82
C PRO A 192 1.02 21.97 11.63
N GLN A 193 0.49 20.83 12.10
CA GLN A 193 1.13 19.52 11.94
C GLN A 193 0.88 18.92 10.55
N ILE A 194 -0.27 19.21 9.94
CA ILE A 194 -0.69 18.61 8.66
C ILE A 194 -0.55 19.57 7.47
N GLU A 195 -0.47 20.88 7.70
CA GLU A 195 -0.22 21.90 6.68
C GLU A 195 1.04 21.64 5.84
N PRO A 196 2.18 21.17 6.41
CA PRO A 196 3.35 20.79 5.60
C PRO A 196 3.09 19.66 4.59
N TYR A 197 1.97 18.94 4.74
CA TYR A 197 1.53 17.84 3.89
C TYR A 197 0.37 18.23 2.97
N GLY A 198 0.15 19.54 2.75
CA GLY A 198 -0.79 20.05 1.75
C GLY A 198 -2.24 20.13 2.22
N TYR A 199 -2.51 19.89 3.50
CA TYR A 199 -3.87 20.02 4.06
C TYR A 199 -4.17 21.45 4.48
N ASP A 200 -5.26 21.99 3.93
CA ASP A 200 -5.87 23.22 4.42
C ASP A 200 -6.79 22.90 5.61
N TYR A 201 -6.24 23.03 6.82
CA TYR A 201 -6.98 22.84 8.06
C TYR A 201 -7.80 24.10 8.40
N ALA A 202 -8.74 24.44 7.52
CA ALA A 202 -9.67 25.55 7.67
C ALA A 202 -11.13 25.11 7.45
N GLY A 203 -12.06 25.99 7.82
CA GLY A 203 -13.49 25.78 7.57
C GLY A 203 -14.12 24.69 8.45
N THR A 204 -14.94 23.83 7.86
CA THR A 204 -15.73 22.81 8.58
C THR A 204 -14.95 21.55 8.93
N MET A 205 -13.73 21.37 8.38
CA MET A 205 -12.95 20.14 8.55
C MET A 205 -12.64 19.84 10.02
N GLN A 206 -12.26 20.84 10.82
CA GLN A 206 -12.01 20.65 12.26
C GLN A 206 -13.25 20.09 12.96
N THR A 207 -14.40 20.75 12.77
CA THR A 207 -15.65 20.35 13.43
C THR A 207 -16.07 18.94 13.00
N GLU A 208 -15.90 18.59 11.73
CA GLU A 208 -16.18 17.24 11.23
C GLU A 208 -15.28 16.19 11.87
N LEU A 209 -13.96 16.44 11.94
CA LEU A 209 -13.01 15.50 12.56
C LEU A 209 -13.32 15.30 14.05
N GLU A 210 -13.61 16.39 14.77
CA GLU A 210 -13.99 16.35 16.18
C GLU A 210 -15.27 15.54 16.39
N GLU A 211 -16.30 15.79 15.59
CA GLU A 211 -17.58 15.07 15.65
C GLU A 211 -17.37 13.57 15.41
N TYR A 212 -16.70 13.18 14.31
CA TYR A 212 -16.57 11.76 13.95
C TYR A 212 -15.58 10.98 14.81
N LEU A 213 -14.58 11.63 15.42
CA LEU A 213 -13.66 10.96 16.35
C LEU A 213 -14.29 10.73 17.72
N THR A 214 -15.30 11.51 18.12
CA THR A 214 -15.91 11.44 19.46
C THR A 214 -17.33 10.89 19.48
N CYS A 215 -18.03 10.86 18.34
CA CYS A 215 -19.42 10.42 18.30
C CYS A 215 -19.60 8.97 18.76
N GLU A 216 -20.75 8.66 19.34
CA GLU A 216 -21.13 7.26 19.54
C GLU A 216 -21.50 6.62 18.20
N ILE A 217 -21.17 5.33 18.05
CA ILE A 217 -21.53 4.55 16.86
C ILE A 217 -23.01 4.14 17.01
N GLU A 218 -23.90 5.11 16.89
CA GLU A 218 -25.34 4.91 16.97
C GLU A 218 -26.02 5.14 15.61
N ALA A 219 -27.26 4.66 15.50
CA ALA A 219 -28.10 4.95 14.34
C ALA A 219 -28.37 6.46 14.27
N ASP A 220 -27.72 7.15 13.33
CA ASP A 220 -28.07 8.55 13.03
C ASP A 220 -29.34 8.57 12.15
N PRO A 221 -30.51 9.00 12.66
CA PRO A 221 -31.74 9.04 11.90
C PRO A 221 -31.69 10.07 10.74
N THR A 222 -30.70 10.98 10.75
CA THR A 222 -30.47 11.97 9.69
C THR A 222 -29.49 11.49 8.63
N LEU A 223 -28.87 10.32 8.81
CA LEU A 223 -27.85 9.79 7.90
C LEU A 223 -28.33 9.70 6.45
N LEU A 224 -29.56 9.22 6.22
CA LEU A 224 -30.10 9.12 4.87
C LEU A 224 -30.12 10.49 4.19
N THR A 225 -30.63 11.51 4.88
CA THR A 225 -30.67 12.89 4.37
C THR A 225 -29.25 13.43 4.13
N LYS A 226 -28.30 13.18 5.03
CA LYS A 226 -26.89 13.58 4.87
C LYS A 226 -26.25 12.88 3.67
N PHE A 227 -26.50 11.59 3.49
CA PHE A 227 -25.97 10.78 2.41
C PHE A 227 -26.52 11.23 1.04
N GLU A 228 -27.81 11.51 0.95
CA GLU A 228 -28.45 12.03 -0.27
C GLU A 228 -27.92 13.42 -0.64
N ALA A 229 -27.76 14.31 0.35
CA ALA A 229 -27.33 15.69 0.12
C ALA A 229 -25.82 15.82 -0.13
N ALA A 230 -25.01 15.03 0.58
CA ALA A 230 -23.56 15.15 0.63
C ALA A 230 -22.88 13.78 0.85
N ARG A 231 -23.07 12.85 -0.09
CA ARG A 231 -22.53 11.48 -0.01
C ARG A 231 -21.04 11.43 0.31
N GLN A 232 -20.22 12.22 -0.37
CA GLN A 232 -18.76 12.18 -0.18
C GLN A 232 -18.33 12.62 1.22
N ILE A 233 -18.97 13.66 1.76
CA ILE A 233 -18.73 14.10 3.15
C ILE A 233 -19.18 13.01 4.13
N THR A 234 -20.33 12.40 3.87
CA THR A 234 -20.86 11.30 4.69
C THR A 234 -19.92 10.09 4.67
N LEU A 235 -19.41 9.67 3.50
CA LEU A 235 -18.46 8.58 3.37
C LEU A 235 -17.14 8.87 4.10
N ARG A 236 -16.64 10.11 4.07
CA ARG A 236 -15.46 10.52 4.84
C ARG A 236 -15.70 10.44 6.35
N GLY A 237 -16.88 10.84 6.82
CA GLY A 237 -17.26 10.66 8.22
C GLY A 237 -17.33 9.19 8.62
N LEU A 238 -17.98 8.37 7.79
CA LEU A 238 -18.08 6.93 8.01
C LEU A 238 -16.72 6.23 8.01
N LEU A 239 -15.77 6.66 7.18
CA LEU A 239 -14.38 6.16 7.21
C LEU A 239 -13.78 6.29 8.61
N LEU A 240 -13.89 7.45 9.26
CA LEU A 240 -13.30 7.65 10.60
C LEU A 240 -13.98 6.79 11.66
N VAL A 241 -15.30 6.64 11.56
CA VAL A 241 -16.06 5.75 12.45
C VAL A 241 -15.68 4.29 12.21
N PHE A 242 -15.46 3.89 10.95
CA PHE A 242 -14.97 2.56 10.60
C PHE A 242 -13.54 2.32 11.12
N CYS A 243 -12.64 3.30 11.01
CA CYS A 243 -11.29 3.20 11.57
C CYS A 243 -11.32 2.98 13.09
N ARG A 244 -12.19 3.70 13.81
CA ARG A 244 -12.40 3.48 15.25
C ARG A 244 -12.92 2.08 15.53
N TYR A 245 -13.92 1.61 14.79
CA TYR A 245 -14.45 0.26 14.90
C TYR A 245 -13.36 -0.81 14.71
N MET A 246 -12.53 -0.67 13.67
CA MET A 246 -11.42 -1.58 13.37
C MET A 246 -10.34 -1.55 14.45
N TYR A 247 -10.03 -0.37 14.98
CA TYR A 247 -9.05 -0.22 16.04
C TYR A 247 -9.52 -0.83 17.36
N ASP A 248 -10.76 -0.54 17.77
CA ASP A 248 -11.31 -0.99 19.04
C ASP A 248 -11.65 -2.48 19.06
N GLN A 249 -12.23 -3.00 17.98
CA GLN A 249 -12.75 -4.36 17.93
C GLN A 249 -11.79 -5.36 17.29
N HIS A 250 -10.93 -4.90 16.37
CA HIS A 250 -10.03 -5.76 15.58
C HIS A 250 -8.55 -5.47 15.79
N GLN A 251 -8.18 -4.52 16.67
CA GLN A 251 -6.80 -4.12 16.95
C GLN A 251 -6.02 -3.69 15.69
N MET A 252 -6.74 -3.16 14.70
CA MET A 252 -6.15 -2.72 13.44
C MET A 252 -5.97 -1.20 13.44
N SER A 253 -4.79 -0.74 13.03
CA SER A 253 -4.52 0.70 12.95
C SER A 253 -5.51 1.43 12.02
N PHE A 254 -5.69 2.73 12.24
CA PHE A 254 -6.51 3.56 11.37
C PHE A 254 -5.97 3.58 9.94
N VAL A 255 -4.65 3.56 9.76
CA VAL A 255 -4.03 3.57 8.43
C VAL A 255 -4.37 2.28 7.68
N SER A 256 -4.22 1.12 8.33
CA SER A 256 -4.60 -0.18 7.76
C SER A 256 -6.11 -0.28 7.49
N ALA A 257 -6.95 0.26 8.38
CA ALA A 257 -8.39 0.30 8.18
C ALA A 257 -8.79 1.21 7.01
N GLN A 258 -8.11 2.35 6.85
CA GLN A 258 -8.37 3.33 5.80
C GLN A 258 -8.08 2.76 4.41
N ILE A 259 -7.02 1.96 4.21
CA ILE A 259 -6.77 1.34 2.91
C ILE A 259 -7.86 0.32 2.55
N ILE A 260 -8.33 -0.49 3.50
CA ILE A 260 -9.44 -1.43 3.28
C ILE A 260 -10.71 -0.68 2.86
N TRP A 261 -11.06 0.37 3.61
CA TRP A 261 -12.19 1.23 3.26
C TRP A 261 -12.04 1.80 1.85
N THR A 262 -10.89 2.40 1.57
CA THR A 262 -10.61 3.07 0.28
C THR A 262 -10.76 2.09 -0.88
N LEU A 263 -10.20 0.88 -0.78
CA LEU A 263 -10.28 -0.12 -1.83
C LEU A 263 -11.72 -0.59 -2.09
N ILE A 264 -12.52 -0.74 -1.03
CA ILE A 264 -13.93 -1.17 -1.17
C ILE A 264 -14.78 -0.01 -1.71
N ILE A 265 -14.57 1.22 -1.24
CA ILE A 265 -15.28 2.39 -1.78
C ILE A 265 -14.91 2.63 -3.25
N ASP A 266 -13.64 2.51 -3.66
CA ASP A 266 -13.22 2.59 -5.07
C ASP A 266 -13.99 1.60 -5.95
N PHE A 267 -14.11 0.34 -5.49
CA PHE A 267 -14.96 -0.64 -6.16
C PHE A 267 -16.42 -0.17 -6.25
N LEU A 268 -16.99 0.31 -5.15
CA LEU A 268 -18.39 0.72 -5.12
C LEU A 268 -18.66 1.94 -6.01
N GLU A 269 -17.71 2.86 -6.14
CA GLU A 269 -17.81 4.09 -6.94
C GLU A 269 -17.61 3.87 -8.44
N GLN A 270 -16.87 2.83 -8.84
CA GLN A 270 -16.67 2.50 -10.26
C GLN A 270 -17.89 1.83 -10.91
N ARG A 271 -18.96 1.58 -10.15
CA ARG A 271 -20.19 1.00 -10.69
C ARG A 271 -21.11 2.07 -11.27
N GLU A 272 -21.75 1.73 -12.37
CA GLU A 272 -22.73 2.59 -13.02
C GLU A 272 -24.08 2.52 -12.30
N LEU A 273 -24.24 3.34 -11.25
CA LEU A 273 -25.50 3.49 -10.54
C LEU A 273 -26.30 4.70 -11.05
N SER A 274 -27.62 4.55 -11.17
CA SER A 274 -28.50 5.71 -11.39
C SER A 274 -28.45 6.65 -10.19
N ALA A 275 -28.77 7.94 -10.40
CA ALA A 275 -28.81 8.94 -9.31
C ALA A 275 -29.65 8.47 -8.12
N LYS A 276 -30.80 7.84 -8.38
CA LYS A 276 -31.69 7.28 -7.35
C LYS A 276 -31.06 6.12 -6.58
N GLN A 277 -30.34 5.22 -7.25
CA GLN A 277 -29.63 4.12 -6.58
C GLN A 277 -28.46 4.65 -5.75
N SER A 278 -27.78 5.68 -6.24
CA SER A 278 -26.64 6.28 -5.56
C SER A 278 -27.00 7.15 -4.34
N ALA A 279 -28.30 7.42 -4.16
CA ALA A 279 -28.84 8.29 -3.12
C ALA A 279 -29.16 7.54 -1.81
N THR A 280 -29.51 6.25 -1.88
CA THR A 280 -29.84 5.46 -0.69
C THR A 280 -28.68 4.54 -0.28
N PRO A 281 -28.28 4.49 1.01
CA PRO A 281 -27.21 3.62 1.48
C PRO A 281 -27.37 2.15 1.07
N ASP A 282 -28.56 1.57 1.20
CA ASP A 282 -28.80 0.16 0.84
C ASP A 282 -28.58 -0.15 -0.65
N ALA A 283 -28.96 0.76 -1.55
CA ALA A 283 -28.71 0.56 -2.98
C ALA A 283 -27.26 0.89 -3.36
N TYR A 284 -26.65 1.86 -2.68
CA TYR A 284 -25.25 2.20 -2.84
C TYR A 284 -24.34 1.04 -2.39
N PHE A 285 -24.53 0.49 -1.19
CA PHE A 285 -23.75 -0.63 -0.66
C PHE A 285 -24.25 -2.00 -1.13
N ARG A 286 -25.05 -2.09 -2.20
CA ARG A 286 -25.40 -3.40 -2.75
C ARG A 286 -24.22 -3.93 -3.56
N ILE A 287 -23.76 -5.16 -3.33
CA ILE A 287 -22.74 -5.80 -4.18
C ILE A 287 -23.40 -6.83 -5.09
N ALA A 288 -23.16 -6.74 -6.39
CA ALA A 288 -23.42 -7.85 -7.31
C ALA A 288 -22.14 -8.68 -7.49
N LYS A 289 -22.25 -10.00 -7.41
CA LYS A 289 -21.11 -10.93 -7.50
C LYS A 289 -20.34 -10.74 -8.81
N ASP A 290 -21.04 -10.74 -9.94
CA ASP A 290 -20.40 -10.63 -11.26
C ASP A 290 -19.66 -9.30 -11.45
N GLU A 291 -20.14 -8.21 -10.83
CA GLU A 291 -19.46 -6.91 -10.85
C GLU A 291 -18.17 -6.95 -10.04
N LEU A 292 -18.19 -7.58 -8.85
CA LEU A 292 -17.01 -7.75 -8.01
C LEU A 292 -15.98 -8.67 -8.69
N ASP A 293 -16.41 -9.81 -9.23
CA ASP A 293 -15.53 -10.75 -9.92
C ASP A 293 -14.89 -10.10 -11.15
N HIS A 294 -15.66 -9.32 -11.93
CA HIS A 294 -15.13 -8.56 -13.06
C HIS A 294 -14.13 -7.48 -12.62
N TYR A 295 -14.43 -6.75 -11.54
CA TYR A 295 -13.55 -5.73 -10.99
C TYR A 295 -12.21 -6.32 -10.53
N LEU A 296 -12.26 -7.42 -9.76
CA LEU A 296 -11.06 -8.11 -9.27
C LEU A 296 -10.27 -8.72 -10.44
N GLY A 297 -10.95 -9.35 -11.40
CA GLY A 297 -10.34 -9.90 -12.60
C GLY A 297 -9.55 -8.84 -13.39
N ARG A 298 -10.10 -7.63 -13.55
CA ARG A 298 -9.40 -6.50 -14.19
C ARG A 298 -8.18 -6.02 -13.40
N LYS A 299 -8.27 -5.99 -12.07
CA LYS A 299 -7.15 -5.57 -11.21
C LYS A 299 -6.01 -6.60 -11.25
N LEU A 300 -6.33 -7.89 -11.31
CA LEU A 300 -5.37 -8.99 -11.44
C LEU A 300 -4.78 -9.10 -12.86
N SER A 301 -5.56 -8.84 -13.90
CA SER A 301 -5.11 -8.94 -15.30
C SER A 301 -4.27 -7.74 -15.78
N SER A 302 -4.06 -6.75 -14.93
CA SER A 302 -3.25 -5.58 -15.27
C SER A 302 -1.77 -5.97 -15.16
N PHE A 303 -1.13 -6.17 -16.32
CA PHE A 303 0.24 -6.68 -16.53
C PHE A 303 1.39 -6.00 -15.75
N LEU A 304 1.13 -4.96 -14.95
CA LEU A 304 2.15 -4.08 -14.35
C LEU A 304 1.93 -3.79 -12.86
N SER A 305 1.15 -4.60 -12.14
CA SER A 305 0.95 -4.32 -10.72
C SER A 305 0.72 -5.58 -9.91
N MET A 306 1.52 -5.78 -8.86
CA MET A 306 1.28 -6.79 -7.82
C MET A 306 0.08 -6.39 -6.94
N ARG A 307 -1.11 -6.23 -7.56
CA ARG A 307 -2.37 -5.82 -6.89
C ARG A 307 -3.11 -6.98 -6.23
N GLU A 308 -2.47 -8.14 -6.11
CA GLU A 308 -3.06 -9.30 -5.46
C GLU A 308 -3.40 -9.00 -4.01
N SER A 309 -2.50 -8.35 -3.27
CA SER A 309 -2.70 -7.90 -1.89
C SER A 309 -3.96 -7.04 -1.76
N ARG A 310 -4.16 -6.06 -2.65
CA ARG A 310 -5.37 -5.23 -2.71
C ARG A 310 -6.63 -6.05 -2.97
N CYS A 311 -6.57 -7.05 -3.86
CA CYS A 311 -7.71 -7.94 -4.12
C CYS A 311 -8.06 -8.76 -2.89
N PHE A 312 -7.05 -9.33 -2.20
CA PHE A 312 -7.25 -10.02 -0.93
C PHE A 312 -7.83 -9.08 0.14
N ALA A 313 -7.33 -7.85 0.25
CA ALA A 313 -7.83 -6.85 1.20
C ALA A 313 -9.31 -6.51 0.95
N ILE A 314 -9.76 -6.42 -0.31
CA ILE A 314 -11.18 -6.24 -0.65
C ILE A 314 -11.98 -7.47 -0.23
N LEU A 315 -11.55 -8.67 -0.63
CA LEU A 315 -12.29 -9.90 -0.36
C LEU A 315 -12.43 -10.16 1.15
N TRP A 316 -11.36 -9.90 1.91
CA TRP A 316 -11.31 -10.01 3.37
C TRP A 316 -12.06 -8.87 4.07
N GLY A 317 -11.94 -7.65 3.55
CA GLY A 317 -12.52 -6.45 4.15
C GLY A 317 -14.02 -6.31 3.95
N ILE A 318 -14.61 -6.88 2.90
CA ILE A 318 -16.06 -6.81 2.64
C ILE A 318 -16.87 -7.35 3.83
N PRO A 319 -16.66 -8.59 4.33
CA PRO A 319 -17.39 -9.06 5.51
C PRO A 319 -17.32 -8.10 6.69
N VAL A 320 -16.13 -7.62 7.03
CA VAL A 320 -15.91 -6.74 8.19
C VAL A 320 -16.57 -5.38 8.00
N LEU A 321 -16.45 -4.78 6.82
CA LEU A 321 -17.12 -3.51 6.50
C LEU A 321 -18.64 -3.66 6.59
N TYR A 322 -19.20 -4.76 6.08
CA TYR A 322 -20.64 -4.94 6.07
C TYR A 322 -21.20 -5.26 7.46
N GLU A 323 -20.46 -5.98 8.30
CA GLU A 323 -20.77 -6.13 9.73
C GLU A 323 -20.80 -4.76 10.44
N PHE A 324 -19.80 -3.90 10.17
CA PHE A 324 -19.79 -2.51 10.65
C PHE A 324 -21.02 -1.74 10.18
N LEU A 325 -21.30 -1.73 8.88
CA LEU A 325 -22.44 -0.99 8.31
C LEU A 325 -23.78 -1.48 8.88
N LEU A 326 -23.93 -2.79 9.11
CA LEU A 326 -25.15 -3.37 9.70
C LEU A 326 -25.28 -3.01 11.19
N SER A 327 -24.20 -3.12 11.96
CA SER A 327 -24.20 -2.80 13.40
C SER A 327 -24.47 -1.32 13.65
N ALA A 328 -23.95 -0.44 12.79
CA ALA A 328 -24.24 0.99 12.76
C ALA A 328 -25.61 1.33 12.15
N LYS A 329 -26.38 0.32 11.70
CA LYS A 329 -27.71 0.46 11.06
C LYS A 329 -27.70 1.37 9.82
N ILE A 330 -26.59 1.41 9.09
CA ILE A 330 -26.40 2.16 7.85
C ILE A 330 -27.05 1.40 6.68
N ILE A 331 -26.99 0.07 6.74
CA ILE A 331 -27.63 -0.84 5.78
C ILE A 331 -28.59 -1.79 6.50
N ASN A 332 -29.52 -2.36 5.75
CA ASN A 332 -30.41 -3.40 6.25
C ASN A 332 -29.79 -4.81 6.13
N ALA A 333 -30.41 -5.78 6.81
CA ALA A 333 -29.97 -7.17 6.80
C ALA A 333 -29.94 -7.79 5.40
N SER A 334 -30.87 -7.43 4.50
CA SER A 334 -30.87 -7.98 3.14
C SER A 334 -29.67 -7.50 2.33
N THR A 335 -29.26 -6.24 2.47
CA THR A 335 -28.06 -5.70 1.81
C THR A 335 -26.81 -6.37 2.36
N HIS A 336 -26.72 -6.49 3.69
CA HIS A 336 -25.68 -7.23 4.38
C HIS A 336 -25.55 -8.67 3.86
N ASP A 337 -26.62 -9.45 3.97
CA ASP A 337 -26.62 -10.88 3.63
C ASP A 337 -26.26 -11.10 2.16
N SER A 338 -26.67 -10.19 1.26
CA SER A 338 -26.31 -10.27 -0.16
C SER A 338 -24.82 -10.09 -0.42
N ALA A 339 -24.12 -9.29 0.39
CA ALA A 339 -22.69 -9.02 0.24
C ALA A 339 -21.81 -10.12 0.86
N ILE A 340 -22.30 -10.76 1.93
CA ILE A 340 -21.56 -11.77 2.69
C ILE A 340 -21.96 -13.22 2.38
N ALA A 341 -23.04 -13.45 1.62
CA ALA A 341 -23.52 -14.79 1.29
C ALA A 341 -22.37 -15.69 0.82
N PRO A 342 -22.30 -16.95 1.28
CA PRO A 342 -21.16 -17.82 1.04
C PRO A 342 -20.90 -17.89 -0.45
N ARG A 343 -19.74 -17.37 -0.83
CA ARG A 343 -19.17 -17.43 -2.17
C ARG A 343 -18.78 -18.89 -2.43
N MET A 344 -19.76 -19.76 -2.62
CA MET A 344 -19.49 -21.12 -3.08
C MET A 344 -19.02 -21.04 -4.54
N PRO A 345 -17.94 -21.78 -4.88
CA PRO A 345 -17.47 -21.91 -6.26
C PRO A 345 -18.52 -22.52 -7.18
#